data_AF-C0FQM3-F1
#
_entry.id   AF-C0FQM3-F1
#
_cell.length_a   1.000
_cell.length_b   1.000
_cell.length_c   1.000
_cell.angle_alpha   90.00
_cell.angle_beta   90.00
_cell.angle_gamma   90.00
#
_symmetry.space_group_name_H-M   'P 1'
#
loop_
_entity.id
_entity.type
_entity.pdbx_description
1 polymer ?
#
loop_
_entity_poly.entity_id
_entity_poly.type
_entity_poly.pdbx_seq_one_letter_code
_entity_poly.pdbx_strand_id
1 'polypeptide(L)' 'MGEHYSKKELGKDMYQFFIEDENAAEDFVTIEGSDVNHIKNVLRMKPGEKIRVCTRNGQKLFLQYI' A
#
# COMPACT_ATOMS: atom_id res chain seq x y z
N MET A 1 7.06 -13.74 14.00
CA MET A 1 7.86 -13.17 12.89
C MET A 1 7.09 -11.97 12.38
N GLY A 2 7.37 -10.78 12.90
CA GLY A 2 6.80 -9.54 12.38
C GLY A 2 7.97 -8.73 11.85
N GLU A 3 7.98 -8.44 10.56
CA GLU A 3 9.02 -7.63 9.94
C GLU A 3 9.04 -6.26 10.62
N HIS A 4 10.04 -6.04 11.46
CA HIS A 4 10.24 -4.78 12.16
C HIS A 4 10.86 -3.79 11.16
N TYR A 5 10.04 -3.23 10.28
CA TYR A 5 10.48 -2.17 9.38
C TYR A 5 10.93 -0.97 10.22
N SER A 6 12.24 -0.73 10.21
CA SER A 6 12.86 0.35 10.97
C SER A 6 12.31 1.70 10.52
N LYS A 7 11.82 2.50 11.47
CA LYS A 7 11.21 3.83 11.27
C LYS A 7 12.10 4.83 10.48
N LYS A 8 13.38 4.50 10.28
CA LYS A 8 14.37 5.29 9.52
C LYS A 8 14.31 5.06 8.00
N GLU A 9 13.71 3.95 7.52
CA GLU A 9 13.60 3.64 6.08
C GLU A 9 12.23 4.03 5.48
N LEU A 10 11.27 4.38 6.34
CA LEU A 10 9.99 4.98 5.96
C LEU A 10 10.19 6.47 5.64
N GLY A 11 11.00 6.73 4.63
CA GLY A 11 11.20 8.07 4.08
C GLY A 11 9.86 8.73 3.76
N LYS A 12 9.86 10.07 3.79
CA LYS A 12 8.73 10.98 3.60
C LYS A 12 7.91 10.75 2.31
N ASP A 13 8.37 9.84 1.46
CA ASP A 13 7.94 9.59 0.08
C ASP A 13 7.20 8.26 -0.11
N MET A 14 6.95 7.49 0.95
CA MET A 14 6.21 6.22 0.82
C MET A 14 4.70 6.46 0.69
N TYR A 15 4.12 6.06 -0.44
CA TYR A 15 2.69 6.25 -0.70
C TYR A 15 1.84 5.40 0.23
N GLN A 16 0.89 6.04 0.90
CA GLN A 16 -0.05 5.41 1.82
C GLN A 16 -1.46 5.43 1.22
N PHE A 17 -2.06 4.25 1.08
CA PHE A 17 -3.44 4.08 0.63
C PHE A 17 -4.31 3.56 1.76
N PHE A 18 -5.57 3.98 1.76
CA PHE A 18 -6.60 3.47 2.65
C PHE A 18 -7.55 2.60 1.85
N ILE A 19 -7.75 1.37 2.32
CA ILE A 19 -8.68 0.42 1.70
C ILE A 19 -9.69 -0.05 2.72
N GLU A 20 -10.78 -0.60 2.24
CA GLU A 20 -11.72 -1.36 3.06
C GLU A 20 -11.18 -2.75 3.37
N ASP A 21 -11.54 -3.30 4.52
CA ASP A 21 -11.09 -4.64 4.94
C ASP A 21 -11.56 -5.74 3.95
N GLU A 22 -12.66 -5.53 3.20
CA GLU A 22 -13.12 -6.44 2.14
C GLU A 22 -12.14 -6.56 0.97
N ASN A 23 -11.32 -5.52 0.75
CA ASN A 23 -10.31 -5.47 -0.31
C ASN A 23 -8.94 -5.95 0.18
N ALA A 24 -8.80 -6.23 1.48
CA ALA A 24 -7.60 -6.74 2.11
C ALA A 24 -7.71 -8.26 2.29
N ALA A 25 -7.04 -9.03 1.43
CA ALA A 25 -6.83 -10.46 1.66
C ALA A 25 -5.52 -10.69 2.45
N GLU A 26 -5.33 -11.91 2.94
CA GLU A 26 -4.14 -12.26 3.73
C GLU A 26 -2.82 -12.11 2.95
N ASP A 27 -2.83 -12.42 1.64
CA ASP A 27 -1.64 -12.39 0.78
C ASP A 27 -1.61 -11.23 -0.23
N PHE A 28 -2.77 -10.63 -0.54
CA PHE A 28 -2.86 -9.58 -1.57
C PHE A 28 -3.92 -8.53 -1.21
N VAL A 29 -3.74 -7.33 -1.75
CA VAL A 29 -4.70 -6.24 -1.65
C VAL A 29 -5.15 -5.88 -3.04
N THR A 30 -6.45 -5.72 -3.22
CA THR A 30 -7.01 -5.19 -4.46
C THR A 30 -7.35 -3.72 -4.26
N ILE A 31 -6.78 -2.84 -5.08
CA ILE A 31 -7.15 -1.42 -5.10
C ILE A 31 -7.98 -1.21 -6.37
N GLU A 32 -9.19 -0.69 -6.23
CA GLU A 32 -10.11 -0.46 -7.34
C GLU A 32 -10.61 0.99 -7.37
N GLY A 33 -11.24 1.38 -8.47
CA GLY A 33 -11.86 2.70 -8.60
C GLY A 33 -10.86 3.85 -8.77
N SER A 34 -11.09 4.96 -8.05
CA SER A 34 -10.34 6.21 -8.23
C SER A 34 -8.87 6.09 -7.80
N ASP A 35 -8.57 5.24 -6.83
CA ASP A 35 -7.21 5.03 -6.33
C ASP A 35 -6.29 4.43 -7.39
N VAL A 36 -6.79 3.55 -8.27
CA VAL A 36 -6.03 3.02 -9.42
C VAL A 36 -5.62 4.14 -10.36
N ASN A 37 -6.52 5.09 -10.62
CA ASN A 37 -6.22 6.24 -11.46
C ASN A 37 -5.15 7.14 -10.83
N HIS A 38 -5.19 7.33 -9.51
CA HIS A 38 -4.13 8.03 -8.78
C HIS A 38 -2.78 7.30 -8.87
N ILE A 39 -2.75 5.99 -8.63
CA ILE A 39 -1.50 5.19 -8.70
C ILE A 39 -0.89 5.26 -10.09
N LYS A 40 -1.70 5.08 -11.14
CA LYS A 40 -1.22 4.97 -12.51
C LYS A 40 -0.92 6.32 -13.17
N ASN A 41 -1.82 7.30 -13.05
CA ASN A 41 -1.73 8.53 -13.84
C ASN A 41 -1.09 9.69 -13.06
N VAL A 42 -1.33 9.77 -11.75
CA VAL A 42 -0.80 10.83 -10.89
C VAL A 42 0.57 10.43 -10.34
N LEU A 43 0.64 9.31 -9.63
CA LEU A 43 1.87 8.80 -9.02
C LEU A 43 2.79 8.14 -10.04
N ARG A 44 2.21 7.54 -11.10
CA ARG A 44 2.94 6.82 -12.16
C ARG A 44 3.87 5.76 -11.59
N MET A 45 3.37 5.05 -10.58
CA MET A 45 4.14 4.00 -9.90
C MET A 45 4.50 2.88 -10.87
N LYS A 46 5.68 2.30 -10.67
CA LYS A 46 6.14 1.16 -11.47
C LYS A 46 5.91 -0.15 -10.73
N PRO A 47 5.59 -1.24 -11.45
CA PRO A 47 5.63 -2.58 -10.86
C PRO A 47 6.97 -2.81 -10.17
N GLY A 48 6.94 -3.34 -8.95
CA GLY A 48 8.09 -3.48 -8.08
C GLY A 48 8.23 -2.40 -7.01
N GLU A 49 7.49 -1.29 -7.09
CA GLU A 49 7.53 -0.25 -6.05
C GLU A 49 6.73 -0.66 -4.81
N LYS A 50 7.24 -0.29 -3.64
CA LYS A 50 6.59 -0.61 -2.36
C LYS A 50 5.60 0.47 -1.98
N ILE A 51 4.36 0.06 -1.72
CA ILE A 51 3.31 0.90 -1.19
C ILE A 51 2.96 0.49 0.23
N ARG A 52 2.44 1.43 0.99
CA ARG A 52 1.86 1.19 2.30
C ARG A 52 0.35 1.18 2.18
N VAL A 53 -0.28 0.15 2.72
CA VAL A 53 -1.73 0.06 2.79
C VAL A 53 -2.16 0.07 4.25
N CYS A 54 -3.14 0.90 4.57
CA CYS A 54 -3.81 0.92 5.85
C CYS A 54 -5.23 0.39 5.70
N THR A 55 -5.59 -0.62 6.49
CA THR A 55 -6.98 -1.05 6.62
C THR A 55 -7.71 -0.20 7.64
N ARG A 56 -9.05 -0.27 7.66
CA ARG A 56 -9.89 0.49 8.59
C ARG A 56 -9.64 0.09 10.04
N ASN A 57 -9.24 -1.16 10.24
CA ASN A 57 -8.83 -1.70 11.54
C ASN A 57 -7.47 -1.17 12.05
N GLY A 58 -6.81 -0.27 11.31
CA GLY A 58 -5.54 0.34 11.69
C GLY A 58 -4.32 -0.56 11.41
N GLN A 59 -4.53 -1.69 10.73
CA GLN A 59 -3.45 -2.56 10.30
C GLN A 59 -2.67 -1.90 9.18
N LYS A 60 -1.34 -2.00 9.23
CA LYS A 60 -0.40 -1.40 8.29
C LYS A 60 0.32 -2.52 7.56
N LEU A 61 0.06 -2.62 6.26
CA LEU A 61 0.65 -3.61 5.38
C LEU A 61 1.63 -2.92 4.43
N PHE A 62 2.74 -3.58 4.15
CA PHE A 62 3.70 -3.15 3.13
C PHE A 62 3.64 -4.15 2.00
N LEU A 63 3.25 -3.66 0.82
CA LEU A 63 3.01 -4.50 -0.34
C LEU A 63 3.81 -3.96 -1.52
N GLN A 64 4.20 -4.86 -2.41
CA GLN A 64 4.81 -4.49 -3.66
C GLN A 64 3.71 -4.34 -4.72
N TYR A 65 3.69 -3.21 -5.42
CA TYR A 65 2.81 -3.00 -6.56
C TYR A 65 3.21 -3.95 -7.69
N ILE A 66 2.25 -4.71 -8.20
CA ILE A 66 2.44 -5.70 -9.27
C ILE A 66 1.73 -5.28 -10.55
#